data_AF-A0A2D3VXI1-F1
#
_entry.id   AF-A0A2D3VXI1-F1
#
_cell.length_a   1.000
_cell.length_b   1.000
_cell.length_c   1.000
_cell.angle_alpha   90.00
_cell.angle_beta   90.00
_cell.angle_gamma   90.00
#
_symmetry.space_group_name_H-M   'P 1'
#
loop_
_entity.id
_entity.type
_entity.pdbx_description
1 polymer ?
#
loop_
_entity_poly.entity_id
_entity_poly.type
_entity_poly.pdbx_seq_one_letter_code
_entity_poly.pdbx_strand_id
1 'polypeptide(L)'
;HFDKIISKEKIEELSKDSRINSTIKHIVTDIKLQKVQKSLLFLNPKEASLNHLSLFYLGLNALKLEKKQQAFLYFEEAYKKAYFQMDKDKVLFWQYLASDDQKYKKMLQESFDLNIYTILAGKKKNNIMIAKAYEPHPFFDEKDPFAWIKLEESFKGKSKEELEALANIYLYGSSLPHFSFIMEKASGYKDHYFPLPYQQFLKSDSIHRKALILSIARQESRFIPSAISTSYALGMMQFMPFLANDIAKRKGFIDFDLEDMFNPETAYLFADIHLDYLEKYLHHPLFVAYAYNGGIGFTKRLLLSGLFQKGRYEPYMSMELVGYDESRRYGKKVLANYIIYRRILQDQVSLTSVFEDLTNPQKTDEFRKKP
;
A
#
# COMPACT_ATOMS: atom_id res chain seq x y z
N HIS A 1 11.44 31.56 -8.05
CA HIS A 1 11.46 30.10 -7.85
C HIS A 1 12.81 29.67 -7.28
N PHE A 2 12.82 28.83 -6.24
CA PHE A 2 14.00 28.41 -5.47
C PHE A 2 14.84 27.27 -6.11
N ASP A 3 14.65 26.94 -7.39
CA ASP A 3 15.46 25.91 -8.07
C ASP A 3 16.80 26.50 -8.56
N LYS A 4 17.84 26.35 -7.76
CA LYS A 4 19.22 26.77 -8.06
C LYS A 4 20.19 25.64 -7.76
N ILE A 5 21.34 25.65 -8.44
CA ILE A 5 22.46 24.77 -8.06
C ILE A 5 22.97 25.22 -6.68
N ILE A 6 23.03 24.26 -5.76
CA ILE A 6 23.68 24.39 -4.46
C ILE A 6 25.12 23.88 -4.63
N SER A 7 26.10 24.62 -4.09
CA SER A 7 27.51 24.21 -4.15
C SER A 7 27.75 22.94 -3.32
N LYS A 8 28.82 22.23 -3.64
CA LYS A 8 29.21 21.00 -2.93
C LYS A 8 29.46 21.29 -1.45
N GLU A 9 30.18 22.36 -1.14
CA GLU A 9 30.52 22.74 0.24
C GLU A 9 29.25 23.01 1.04
N LYS A 10 28.29 23.72 0.43
CA LYS A 10 27.05 24.06 1.12
C LYS A 10 26.17 22.85 1.36
N ILE A 11 26.09 21.91 0.41
CA ILE A 11 25.24 20.74 0.58
C ILE A 11 25.83 19.71 1.54
N GLU A 12 27.16 19.60 1.61
CA GLU A 12 27.87 18.81 2.63
C GLU A 12 27.75 19.42 4.03
N GLU A 13 27.68 20.76 4.14
CA GLU A 13 27.36 21.42 5.41
C GLU A 13 25.92 21.07 5.85
N LEU A 14 24.96 21.24 4.94
CA LEU A 14 23.55 20.92 5.21
C LEU A 14 23.34 19.44 5.53
N SER A 15 24.17 18.54 4.98
CA SER A 15 24.04 17.11 5.21
C SER A 15 24.35 16.69 6.63
N LYS A 16 24.96 17.54 7.47
CA LYS A 16 25.19 17.20 8.88
C LYS A 16 23.92 17.29 9.72
N ASP A 17 22.88 17.98 9.24
CA ASP A 17 21.62 18.17 9.93
C ASP A 17 20.61 17.08 9.55
N SER A 18 20.00 16.41 10.53
CA SER A 18 19.03 15.34 10.29
C SER A 18 17.77 15.80 9.55
N ARG A 19 17.45 17.10 9.56
CA ARG A 19 16.33 17.69 8.80
C ARG A 19 16.53 17.58 7.29
N ILE A 20 17.76 17.38 6.81
CA ILE A 20 18.04 17.18 5.38
C ILE A 20 17.28 15.98 4.80
N ASN A 21 16.98 14.97 5.62
CA ASN A 21 16.24 13.78 5.16
C ASN A 21 14.87 14.12 4.57
N SER A 22 14.12 15.02 5.23
CA SER A 22 12.82 15.48 4.72
C SER A 22 13.00 16.31 3.45
N THR A 23 14.00 17.20 3.45
CA THR A 23 14.35 18.05 2.31
C THR A 23 14.71 17.22 1.07
N ILE A 24 15.50 16.16 1.21
CA ILE A 24 15.86 15.24 0.12
C ILE A 24 14.60 14.64 -0.51
N LYS A 25 13.69 14.11 0.30
CA LYS A 25 12.42 13.56 -0.20
C LYS A 25 11.64 14.61 -0.99
N HIS A 26 11.47 15.82 -0.44
CA HIS A 26 10.73 16.89 -1.13
C HIS A 26 11.38 17.28 -2.45
N ILE A 27 12.71 17.40 -2.48
CA ILE A 27 13.46 17.71 -3.71
C ILE A 27 13.30 16.61 -4.76
N VAL A 28 13.45 15.35 -4.37
CA VAL A 28 13.43 14.21 -5.31
C VAL A 28 12.02 13.97 -5.86
N THR A 29 10.98 14.15 -5.03
CA THR A 29 9.58 13.95 -5.44
C THR A 29 8.98 15.14 -6.20
N ASP A 30 9.58 16.32 -6.16
CA ASP A 30 9.16 17.47 -6.96
C ASP A 30 9.89 17.51 -8.31
N ILE A 31 9.17 17.23 -9.38
CA ILE A 31 9.71 17.22 -10.75
C ILE A 31 10.21 18.60 -11.22
N LYS A 32 9.85 19.70 -10.55
CA LYS A 32 10.23 21.07 -10.89
C LYS A 32 11.61 21.47 -10.34
N LEU A 33 12.16 20.73 -9.37
CA LEU A 33 13.42 21.06 -8.69
C LEU A 33 14.64 20.43 -9.37
N GLN A 34 14.73 20.55 -10.70
CA GLN A 34 15.73 19.83 -11.50
C GLN A 34 17.17 20.27 -11.21
N LYS A 35 17.42 21.55 -10.92
CA LYS A 35 18.77 22.02 -10.59
C LYS A 35 19.18 21.56 -9.20
N VAL A 36 18.31 21.67 -8.20
CA VAL A 36 18.62 21.19 -6.84
C VAL A 36 18.80 19.66 -6.82
N GLN A 37 18.02 18.91 -7.62
CA GLN A 37 18.22 17.47 -7.81
C GLN A 37 19.64 17.11 -8.28
N LYS A 38 20.26 17.91 -9.15
CA LYS A 38 21.65 17.71 -9.55
C LYS A 38 22.63 17.92 -8.40
N SER A 39 22.38 18.91 -7.55
CA SER A 39 23.22 19.18 -6.38
C SER A 39 23.20 18.05 -5.35
N LEU A 40 22.10 17.29 -5.24
CA LEU A 40 22.02 16.13 -4.35
C LEU A 40 23.08 15.04 -4.66
N LEU A 41 23.63 15.02 -5.88
CA LEU A 41 24.73 14.10 -6.25
C LEU A 41 26.05 14.40 -5.51
N PHE A 42 26.16 15.51 -4.80
CA PHE A 42 27.34 15.78 -3.98
C PHE A 42 27.28 15.13 -2.59
N LEU A 43 26.12 14.62 -2.16
CA LEU A 43 25.94 14.06 -0.83
C LEU A 43 26.72 12.74 -0.66
N ASN A 44 27.50 12.63 0.41
CA ASN A 44 28.21 11.41 0.74
C ASN A 44 27.22 10.31 1.20
N PRO A 45 27.17 9.13 0.55
CA PRO A 45 26.30 8.02 0.97
C PRO A 45 26.53 7.57 2.42
N LYS A 46 27.74 7.76 2.95
CA LYS A 46 28.12 7.36 4.32
C LYS A 46 27.87 8.42 5.38
N GLU A 47 27.26 9.55 5.02
CA GLU A 47 26.92 10.60 5.99
C GLU A 47 26.02 10.04 7.10
N ALA A 48 26.36 10.35 8.35
CA ALA A 48 25.75 9.69 9.51
C ALA A 48 24.27 10.09 9.67
N SER A 49 23.95 11.34 9.36
CA SER A 49 22.59 11.91 9.47
C SER A 49 21.59 11.28 8.48
N LEU A 50 22.06 10.70 7.37
CA LEU A 50 21.21 10.19 6.30
C LEU A 50 20.59 8.85 6.70
N ASN A 51 19.26 8.80 6.75
CA ASN A 51 18.53 7.57 7.01
C ASN A 51 18.36 6.73 5.73
N HIS A 52 17.92 5.48 5.90
CA HIS A 52 17.72 4.54 4.78
C HIS A 52 16.79 5.09 3.67
N LEU A 53 15.77 5.87 4.03
CA LEU A 53 14.80 6.39 3.08
C LEU A 53 15.37 7.55 2.25
N SER A 54 16.12 8.46 2.86
CA SER A 54 16.81 9.52 2.12
C SER A 54 17.84 8.95 1.16
N LEU A 55 18.62 7.95 1.60
CA LEU A 55 19.58 7.23 0.76
C LEU A 55 18.86 6.54 -0.41
N PHE A 56 17.72 5.90 -0.16
CA PHE A 56 16.91 5.33 -1.22
C PHE A 56 16.48 6.40 -2.25
N TYR A 57 15.99 7.56 -1.81
CA TYR A 57 15.64 8.67 -2.72
C TYR A 57 16.84 9.23 -3.47
N LEU A 58 18.02 9.32 -2.84
CA LEU A 58 19.26 9.71 -3.52
C LEU A 58 19.65 8.69 -4.60
N GLY A 59 19.46 7.40 -4.34
CA GLY A 59 19.63 6.33 -5.32
C GLY A 59 18.70 6.50 -6.53
N LEU A 60 17.42 6.75 -6.31
CA LEU A 60 16.46 7.04 -7.40
C LEU A 60 16.84 8.28 -8.20
N ASN A 61 17.22 9.35 -7.51
CA ASN A 61 17.65 10.60 -8.13
C ASN A 61 18.91 10.40 -8.98
N ALA A 62 19.89 9.64 -8.48
CA ALA A 62 21.09 9.28 -9.23
C ALA A 62 20.77 8.42 -10.46
N LEU A 63 19.84 7.46 -10.37
CA LEU A 63 19.38 6.70 -11.55
C LEU A 63 18.71 7.61 -12.59
N LYS A 64 17.84 8.54 -12.16
CA LYS A 64 17.17 9.51 -13.03
C LYS A 64 18.18 10.41 -13.76
N LEU A 65 19.31 10.72 -13.12
CA LEU A 65 20.42 11.50 -13.68
C LEU A 65 21.50 10.63 -14.35
N GLU A 66 21.19 9.36 -14.63
CA GLU A 66 22.07 8.39 -15.31
C GLU A 66 23.40 8.11 -14.59
N LYS A 67 23.47 8.38 -13.28
CA LYS A 67 24.63 8.10 -12.42
C LYS A 67 24.49 6.74 -11.75
N LYS A 68 24.47 5.67 -12.56
CA LYS A 68 24.22 4.29 -12.09
C LYS A 68 25.17 3.84 -10.97
N GLN A 69 26.48 4.07 -11.10
CA GLN A 69 27.45 3.67 -10.06
C GLN A 69 27.15 4.35 -8.73
N GLN A 70 26.86 5.64 -8.76
CA GLN A 70 26.52 6.41 -7.56
C GLN A 70 25.18 5.98 -6.95
N ALA A 71 24.19 5.67 -7.79
CA ALA A 71 22.92 5.13 -7.32
C ALA A 71 23.10 3.85 -6.49
N PHE A 72 23.99 2.96 -6.94
CA PHE A 72 24.28 1.71 -6.23
C PHE A 72 24.93 1.95 -4.87
N LEU A 73 25.84 2.94 -4.74
CA LEU A 73 26.40 3.30 -3.44
C LEU A 73 25.33 3.77 -2.44
N TYR A 74 24.36 4.57 -2.91
CA TYR A 74 23.24 4.98 -2.05
C TYR A 74 22.32 3.81 -1.71
N PHE A 75 22.00 2.95 -2.67
CA PHE A 75 21.17 1.77 -2.44
C PHE A 75 21.82 0.80 -1.45
N GLU A 76 23.12 0.54 -1.54
CA GLU A 76 23.82 -0.33 -0.59
C GLU A 76 23.75 0.19 0.84
N GLU A 77 23.97 1.49 1.05
CA GLU A 77 23.84 2.09 2.38
C GLU A 77 22.38 2.14 2.85
N ALA A 78 21.42 2.38 1.94
CA ALA A 78 19.99 2.30 2.25
C ALA A 78 19.60 0.90 2.73
N TYR A 79 20.05 -0.15 2.05
CA TYR A 79 19.78 -1.55 2.42
C TYR A 79 20.34 -1.89 3.81
N LYS A 80 21.59 -1.47 4.10
CA LYS A 80 22.24 -1.69 5.40
C LYS A 80 21.49 -1.00 6.55
N LYS A 81 21.04 0.24 6.33
CA LYS A 81 20.33 1.05 7.34
C LYS A 81 18.84 0.71 7.47
N ALA A 82 18.25 -0.04 6.53
CA ALA A 82 16.84 -0.39 6.56
C ALA A 82 16.53 -1.41 7.66
N TYR A 83 15.55 -1.10 8.51
CA TYR A 83 15.08 -2.00 9.56
C TYR A 83 14.04 -2.99 9.01
N PHE A 84 13.00 -2.47 8.35
CA PHE A 84 11.90 -3.28 7.83
C PHE A 84 12.28 -4.03 6.55
N GLN A 85 11.81 -5.27 6.42
CA GLN A 85 12.07 -6.11 5.25
C GLN A 85 11.54 -5.47 3.96
N MET A 86 10.36 -4.85 3.98
CA MET A 86 9.81 -4.15 2.81
C MET A 86 10.73 -3.05 2.26
N ASP A 87 11.45 -2.33 3.13
CA ASP A 87 12.39 -1.29 2.69
C ASP A 87 13.66 -1.88 2.08
N LYS A 88 14.11 -3.04 2.59
CA LYS A 88 15.19 -3.83 1.97
C LYS A 88 14.78 -4.37 0.59
N ASP A 89 13.59 -4.97 0.50
CA ASP A 89 13.07 -5.53 -0.75
C ASP A 89 12.91 -4.45 -1.82
N LYS A 90 12.41 -3.27 -1.44
CA LYS A 90 12.35 -2.12 -2.35
C LYS A 90 13.72 -1.77 -2.92
N VAL A 91 14.76 -1.71 -2.09
CA VAL A 91 16.12 -1.42 -2.55
C VAL A 91 16.63 -2.51 -3.49
N LEU A 92 16.45 -3.79 -3.13
CA LEU A 92 16.85 -4.92 -3.96
C LEU A 92 16.15 -4.91 -5.32
N PHE A 93 14.87 -4.52 -5.35
CA PHE A 93 14.12 -4.38 -6.59
C PHE A 93 14.70 -3.31 -7.50
N TRP A 94 15.08 -2.16 -6.95
CA TRP A 94 15.70 -1.10 -7.73
C TRP A 94 17.11 -1.46 -8.20
N GLN A 95 17.88 -2.17 -7.39
CA GLN A 95 19.17 -2.73 -7.82
C GLN A 95 18.98 -3.74 -8.96
N TYR A 96 18.04 -4.67 -8.82
CA TYR A 96 17.69 -5.63 -9.87
C TYR A 96 17.25 -4.91 -11.16
N LEU A 97 16.29 -3.99 -11.07
CA LEU A 97 15.77 -3.24 -12.22
C LEU A 97 16.86 -2.44 -12.94
N ALA A 98 17.84 -1.90 -12.21
CA ALA A 98 18.91 -1.10 -12.78
C ALA A 98 20.08 -1.91 -13.34
N SER A 99 20.34 -3.14 -12.86
CA SER A 99 21.47 -3.97 -13.30
C SER A 99 21.11 -5.23 -14.09
N ASP A 100 19.88 -5.72 -13.99
CA ASP A 100 19.45 -7.07 -14.38
C ASP A 100 20.26 -8.21 -13.71
N ASP A 101 20.93 -7.90 -12.60
CA ASP A 101 21.69 -8.90 -11.83
C ASP A 101 20.73 -9.82 -11.06
N GLN A 102 20.74 -11.10 -11.45
CA GLN A 102 19.87 -12.14 -10.90
C GLN A 102 20.10 -12.39 -9.41
N LYS A 103 21.24 -11.97 -8.84
CA LYS A 103 21.49 -12.04 -7.40
C LYS A 103 20.42 -11.30 -6.61
N TYR A 104 20.10 -10.06 -6.99
CA TYR A 104 19.10 -9.25 -6.29
C TYR A 104 17.69 -9.84 -6.45
N LYS A 105 17.37 -10.34 -7.65
CA LYS A 105 16.11 -11.06 -7.90
C LYS A 105 15.96 -12.29 -7.01
N LYS A 106 17.02 -13.08 -6.86
CA LYS A 106 17.02 -14.26 -5.98
C LYS A 106 16.77 -13.87 -4.52
N MET A 107 17.45 -12.83 -4.03
CA MET A 107 17.24 -12.31 -2.67
C MET A 107 15.78 -11.86 -2.45
N LEU A 108 15.15 -11.22 -3.43
CA LEU A 108 13.72 -10.86 -3.38
C LEU A 108 12.80 -12.08 -3.31
N GLN A 109 13.09 -13.12 -4.10
CA GLN A 109 12.30 -14.35 -4.10
C GLN A 109 12.42 -15.11 -2.77
N GLU A 110 13.52 -14.94 -2.05
CA GLU A 110 13.78 -15.55 -0.74
C GLU A 110 13.23 -14.73 0.45
N SER A 111 12.91 -13.45 0.26
CA SER A 111 12.31 -12.58 1.32
C SER A 111 11.06 -13.21 1.93
N PHE A 112 10.90 -13.13 3.25
CA PHE A 112 9.68 -13.62 3.92
C PHE A 112 8.48 -12.68 3.73
N ASP A 113 8.74 -11.41 3.37
CA ASP A 113 7.71 -10.39 3.22
C ASP A 113 6.98 -10.54 1.88
N LEU A 114 5.66 -10.48 1.91
CA LEU A 114 4.81 -10.55 0.73
C LEU A 114 4.37 -9.15 0.36
N ASN A 115 5.12 -8.54 -0.55
CA ASN A 115 4.92 -7.16 -0.99
C ASN A 115 5.00 -7.06 -2.52
N ILE A 116 4.72 -5.86 -3.05
CA ILE A 116 4.68 -5.64 -4.50
C ILE A 116 6.00 -5.99 -5.21
N TYR A 117 7.15 -5.80 -4.54
CA TYR A 117 8.47 -6.04 -5.11
C TYR A 117 8.79 -7.54 -5.18
N THR A 118 8.43 -8.29 -4.15
CA THR A 118 8.62 -9.76 -4.16
C THR A 118 7.67 -10.44 -5.14
N ILE A 119 6.45 -9.91 -5.31
CA ILE A 119 5.52 -10.31 -6.38
C ILE A 119 6.13 -10.05 -7.76
N LEU A 120 6.66 -8.85 -8.00
CA LEU A 120 7.30 -8.46 -9.26
C LEU A 120 8.55 -9.30 -9.57
N ALA A 121 9.30 -9.71 -8.55
CA ALA A 121 10.43 -10.62 -8.71
C ALA A 121 10.01 -12.07 -9.05
N GLY A 122 8.71 -12.38 -9.04
CA GLY A 122 8.19 -13.70 -9.34
C GLY A 122 8.31 -14.69 -8.18
N LYS A 123 8.20 -14.21 -6.93
CA LYS A 123 8.18 -15.08 -5.75
C LYS A 123 7.06 -16.13 -5.87
N LYS A 124 7.44 -17.41 -5.81
CA LYS A 124 6.53 -18.56 -5.96
C LYS A 124 5.93 -19.03 -4.63
N LYS A 125 6.74 -19.04 -3.55
CA LYS A 125 6.31 -19.46 -2.21
C LYS A 125 5.87 -18.24 -1.41
N ASN A 126 4.58 -18.10 -1.15
CA ASN A 126 4.02 -16.86 -0.60
C ASN A 126 3.39 -17.01 0.78
N ASN A 127 3.54 -18.14 1.51
CA ASN A 127 2.91 -18.39 2.82
C ASN A 127 1.51 -17.74 2.95
N ILE A 128 0.69 -17.87 1.90
CA ILE A 128 -0.65 -17.29 1.85
C ILE A 128 -1.56 -18.26 2.59
N MET A 129 -2.19 -17.77 3.65
CA MET A 129 -3.10 -18.54 4.48
C MET A 129 -4.54 -18.12 4.17
N ILE A 130 -5.39 -19.11 3.89
CA ILE A 130 -6.83 -18.94 3.73
C ILE A 130 -7.48 -19.91 4.71
N ALA A 131 -7.97 -19.38 5.82
CA ALA A 131 -8.61 -20.19 6.85
C ALA A 131 -10.04 -20.55 6.44
N LYS A 132 -10.45 -21.78 6.77
CA LYS A 132 -11.83 -22.25 6.63
C LYS A 132 -12.50 -22.14 8.00
N ALA A 133 -13.55 -21.33 8.07
CA ALA A 133 -14.28 -21.07 9.29
C ALA A 133 -15.30 -22.17 9.61
N TYR A 134 -15.62 -22.32 10.90
CA TYR A 134 -16.79 -23.08 11.36
C TYR A 134 -18.05 -22.20 11.37
N GLU A 135 -19.22 -22.83 11.38
CA GLU A 135 -20.53 -22.18 11.51
C GLU A 135 -21.40 -22.95 12.52
N PRO A 136 -22.16 -22.29 13.42
CA PRO A 136 -22.24 -20.84 13.69
C PRO A 136 -21.34 -20.40 14.87
N HIS A 137 -21.02 -19.09 14.95
CA HIS A 137 -20.38 -18.51 16.14
C HIS A 137 -21.40 -18.06 17.17
N PRO A 138 -21.42 -18.57 18.43
CA PRO A 138 -22.50 -18.22 19.34
C PRO A 138 -22.24 -17.02 20.28
N PHE A 139 -21.00 -16.48 20.37
CA PHE A 139 -20.59 -15.77 21.60
C PHE A 139 -19.81 -14.45 21.43
N PHE A 140 -19.58 -13.94 20.21
CA PHE A 140 -18.83 -12.70 20.00
C PHE A 140 -19.59 -11.76 19.07
N ASP A 141 -19.83 -10.54 19.53
CA ASP A 141 -20.39 -9.47 18.70
C ASP A 141 -19.26 -8.76 17.95
N GLU A 142 -19.08 -9.11 16.67
CA GLU A 142 -18.05 -8.52 15.82
C GLU A 142 -18.26 -7.05 15.47
N LYS A 143 -19.44 -6.50 15.79
CA LYS A 143 -19.84 -5.13 15.49
C LYS A 143 -19.65 -4.21 16.69
N ASP A 144 -19.45 -4.74 17.90
CA ASP A 144 -19.12 -3.96 19.09
C ASP A 144 -17.66 -3.47 19.03
N PRO A 145 -17.41 -2.13 18.92
CA PRO A 145 -16.05 -1.58 18.93
C PRO A 145 -15.35 -1.79 20.27
N PHE A 146 -16.08 -1.84 21.40
CA PHE A 146 -15.49 -2.08 22.71
C PHE A 146 -15.04 -3.53 22.88
N ALA A 147 -15.75 -4.49 22.30
CA ALA A 147 -15.34 -5.89 22.25
C ALA A 147 -14.02 -6.04 21.48
N TRP A 148 -13.87 -5.35 20.34
CA TRP A 148 -12.61 -5.34 19.58
C TRP A 148 -11.45 -4.75 20.37
N ILE A 149 -11.63 -3.58 21.02
CA ILE A 149 -10.58 -2.95 21.83
C ILE A 149 -10.11 -3.88 22.95
N LYS A 150 -11.05 -4.48 23.70
CA LYS A 150 -10.71 -5.44 24.79
C LYS A 150 -9.94 -6.65 24.26
N LEU A 151 -10.32 -7.16 23.09
CA LEU A 151 -9.60 -8.25 22.45
C LEU A 151 -8.18 -7.83 22.06
N GLU A 152 -8.01 -6.66 21.43
CA GLU A 152 -6.69 -6.18 21.02
C GLU A 152 -5.74 -5.97 22.22
N GLU A 153 -6.25 -5.41 23.31
CA GLU A 153 -5.50 -5.24 24.56
C GLU A 153 -5.04 -6.57 25.15
N SER A 154 -5.85 -7.63 25.00
CA SER A 154 -5.53 -8.97 25.51
C SER A 154 -4.29 -9.59 24.87
N PHE A 155 -3.83 -9.10 23.71
CA PHE A 155 -2.66 -9.64 23.02
C PHE A 155 -1.34 -9.34 23.76
N LYS A 156 -1.33 -8.35 24.65
CA LYS A 156 -0.11 -7.86 25.28
C LYS A 156 0.51 -8.93 26.18
N GLY A 157 1.80 -9.20 25.96
CA GLY A 157 2.57 -10.15 26.76
C GLY A 157 2.32 -11.62 26.44
N LYS A 158 1.44 -11.94 25.48
CA LYS A 158 1.17 -13.32 25.08
C LYS A 158 2.29 -13.90 24.23
N SER A 159 2.61 -15.18 24.46
CA SER A 159 3.47 -15.99 23.59
C SER A 159 2.79 -16.28 22.25
N LYS A 160 3.55 -16.84 21.30
CA LYS A 160 3.00 -17.32 20.03
C LYS A 160 1.89 -18.35 20.28
N GLU A 161 2.14 -19.35 21.12
CA GLU A 161 1.21 -20.45 21.41
C GLU A 161 -0.07 -19.93 22.10
N GLU A 162 0.07 -18.95 22.99
CA GLU A 162 -1.08 -18.30 23.64
C GLU A 162 -1.92 -17.48 22.65
N LEU A 163 -1.29 -16.81 21.68
CA LEU A 163 -2.00 -16.12 20.60
C LEU A 163 -2.69 -17.11 19.66
N GLU A 164 -2.05 -18.22 19.30
CA GLU A 164 -2.67 -19.27 18.48
C GLU A 164 -3.89 -19.90 19.19
N ALA A 165 -3.77 -20.20 20.49
CA ALA A 165 -4.88 -20.70 21.29
C ALA A 165 -6.04 -19.68 21.35
N LEU A 166 -5.73 -18.40 21.56
CA LEU A 166 -6.71 -17.30 21.54
C LEU A 166 -7.38 -17.17 20.16
N ALA A 167 -6.59 -17.22 19.07
CA ALA A 167 -7.10 -17.08 17.72
C ALA A 167 -8.18 -18.12 17.40
N ASN A 168 -7.94 -19.39 17.78
CA ASN A 168 -8.85 -20.50 17.50
C ASN A 168 -10.25 -20.33 18.10
N ILE A 169 -10.42 -19.49 19.13
CA ILE A 169 -11.74 -19.12 19.69
C ILE A 169 -12.58 -18.33 18.66
N TYR A 170 -11.91 -17.67 17.71
CA TYR A 170 -12.52 -16.82 16.67
C TYR A 170 -12.51 -17.47 15.27
N LEU A 171 -12.28 -18.79 15.16
CA LEU A 171 -12.27 -19.49 13.86
C LEU A 171 -13.71 -19.77 13.35
N TYR A 172 -14.55 -18.73 13.28
CA TYR A 172 -15.94 -18.82 12.82
C TYR A 172 -16.23 -17.78 11.74
N GLY A 173 -17.29 -17.94 10.96
CA GLY A 173 -17.56 -17.07 9.81
C GLY A 173 -17.59 -15.59 10.15
N SER A 174 -18.32 -15.22 11.21
CA SER A 174 -18.46 -13.82 11.66
C SER A 174 -17.20 -13.24 12.29
N SER A 175 -16.32 -14.07 12.87
CA SER A 175 -15.09 -13.65 13.55
C SER A 175 -13.79 -14.05 12.85
N LEU A 176 -13.88 -14.58 11.62
CA LEU A 176 -12.73 -14.92 10.78
C LEU A 176 -11.72 -13.78 10.60
N PRO A 177 -12.14 -12.49 10.51
CA PRO A 177 -11.21 -11.35 10.55
C PRO A 177 -10.33 -11.35 11.82
N HIS A 178 -10.92 -11.60 12.98
CA HIS A 178 -10.25 -11.61 14.27
C HIS A 178 -9.26 -12.78 14.38
N PHE A 179 -9.68 -13.99 13.99
CA PHE A 179 -8.78 -15.14 13.88
C PHE A 179 -7.56 -14.80 13.01
N SER A 180 -7.81 -14.28 11.80
CA SER A 180 -6.75 -13.98 10.83
C SER A 180 -5.78 -12.93 11.37
N PHE A 181 -6.28 -11.89 12.03
CA PHE A 181 -5.47 -10.85 12.65
C PHE A 181 -4.56 -11.42 13.74
N ILE A 182 -5.11 -12.24 14.64
CA ILE A 182 -4.36 -12.82 15.77
C ILE A 182 -3.29 -13.78 15.23
N MET A 183 -3.61 -14.60 14.23
CA MET A 183 -2.67 -15.52 13.61
C MET A 183 -1.54 -14.80 12.85
N GLU A 184 -1.81 -13.68 12.15
CA GLU A 184 -0.75 -12.84 11.57
C GLU A 184 0.23 -12.38 12.67
N LYS A 185 -0.29 -11.93 13.81
CA LYS A 185 0.51 -11.50 14.96
C LYS A 185 1.30 -12.67 15.59
N ALA A 186 0.68 -13.83 15.78
CA ALA A 186 1.32 -15.03 16.32
C ALA A 186 2.49 -15.51 15.46
N SER A 187 2.37 -15.42 14.13
CA SER A 187 3.46 -15.77 13.20
C SER A 187 4.60 -14.75 13.17
N GLY A 188 4.45 -13.60 13.85
CA GLY A 188 5.35 -12.46 13.68
C GLY A 188 5.29 -11.87 12.27
N TYR A 189 4.11 -11.89 11.65
CA TYR A 189 3.83 -11.42 10.28
C TYR A 189 4.59 -12.17 9.17
N LYS A 190 4.96 -13.43 9.41
CA LYS A 190 5.59 -14.30 8.40
C LYS A 190 4.58 -15.13 7.61
N ASP A 191 3.42 -15.36 8.19
CA ASP A 191 2.27 -15.96 7.52
C ASP A 191 1.30 -14.85 7.12
N HIS A 192 0.86 -14.88 5.86
CA HIS A 192 0.09 -13.79 5.26
C HIS A 192 -1.35 -14.24 5.10
N TYR A 193 -2.25 -13.76 5.96
CA TYR A 193 -3.65 -14.18 5.93
C TYR A 193 -4.44 -13.34 4.93
N PHE A 194 -5.13 -14.02 4.02
CA PHE A 194 -6.02 -13.44 3.01
C PHE A 194 -7.42 -14.06 3.19
N PRO A 195 -8.13 -13.73 4.27
CA PRO A 195 -9.46 -14.27 4.51
C PRO A 195 -10.43 -13.76 3.45
N LEU A 196 -11.56 -14.47 3.33
CA LEU A 196 -12.69 -14.10 2.49
C LEU A 196 -13.95 -14.01 3.36
N PRO A 197 -14.04 -13.05 4.30
CA PRO A 197 -15.16 -12.97 5.22
C PRO A 197 -16.38 -12.33 4.54
N TYR A 198 -17.58 -12.71 4.99
CA TYR A 198 -18.86 -12.15 4.56
C TYR A 198 -19.11 -12.20 3.04
N GLN A 199 -18.68 -13.27 2.36
CA GLN A 199 -18.80 -13.39 0.90
C GLN A 199 -20.23 -13.22 0.38
N GLN A 200 -21.24 -13.58 1.18
CA GLN A 200 -22.65 -13.41 0.83
C GLN A 200 -23.05 -11.94 0.57
N PHE A 201 -22.30 -10.98 1.10
CA PHE A 201 -22.54 -9.55 0.91
C PHE A 201 -21.72 -8.96 -0.27
N LEU A 202 -20.77 -9.71 -0.84
CA LEU A 202 -20.03 -9.32 -2.04
C LEU A 202 -20.85 -9.64 -3.31
N LYS A 203 -21.86 -8.82 -3.58
CA LYS A 203 -22.91 -9.08 -4.61
C LYS A 203 -22.43 -8.97 -6.06
N SER A 204 -21.34 -8.25 -6.36
CA SER A 204 -20.85 -8.09 -7.75
C SER A 204 -20.33 -9.39 -8.34
N ASP A 205 -20.75 -9.79 -9.54
CA ASP A 205 -20.21 -10.97 -10.25
C ASP A 205 -18.79 -10.79 -10.80
N SER A 206 -18.33 -9.56 -10.94
CA SER A 206 -16.98 -9.25 -11.42
C SER A 206 -15.90 -9.65 -10.41
N ILE A 207 -15.01 -10.58 -10.80
CA ILE A 207 -13.84 -10.97 -9.99
C ILE A 207 -12.91 -9.77 -9.75
N HIS A 208 -12.81 -8.85 -10.72
CA HIS A 208 -12.07 -7.60 -10.55
C HIS A 208 -12.61 -6.79 -9.38
N ARG A 209 -13.93 -6.55 -9.33
CA ARG A 209 -14.57 -5.78 -8.26
C ARG A 209 -14.46 -6.48 -6.92
N LYS A 210 -14.71 -7.81 -6.86
CA LYS A 210 -14.52 -8.59 -5.62
C LYS A 210 -13.09 -8.47 -5.10
N ALA A 211 -12.10 -8.67 -5.95
CA ALA A 211 -10.70 -8.57 -5.56
C ALA A 211 -10.32 -7.15 -5.11
N LEU A 212 -10.88 -6.12 -5.74
CA LEU A 212 -10.65 -4.72 -5.36
C LEU A 212 -11.22 -4.41 -3.98
N ILE A 213 -12.49 -4.76 -3.72
CA ILE A 213 -13.12 -4.59 -2.40
C ILE A 213 -12.32 -5.33 -1.32
N LEU A 214 -12.01 -6.61 -1.53
CA LEU A 214 -11.22 -7.41 -0.59
C LEU A 214 -9.83 -6.81 -0.35
N SER A 215 -9.18 -6.29 -1.40
CA SER A 215 -7.85 -5.70 -1.29
C SER A 215 -7.80 -4.43 -0.46
N ILE A 216 -8.86 -3.61 -0.56
CA ILE A 216 -9.07 -2.39 0.21
C ILE A 216 -9.42 -2.76 1.65
N ALA A 217 -10.43 -3.60 1.87
CA ALA A 217 -10.84 -4.06 3.20
C ALA A 217 -9.68 -4.65 4.02
N ARG A 218 -8.84 -5.49 3.37
CA ARG A 218 -7.64 -6.04 3.99
C ARG A 218 -6.67 -4.93 4.42
N GLN A 219 -6.47 -3.93 3.58
CA GLN A 219 -5.54 -2.83 3.85
C GLN A 219 -6.09 -1.86 4.90
N GLU A 220 -7.37 -1.56 4.86
CA GLU A 220 -8.05 -0.59 5.73
C GLU A 220 -8.16 -1.09 7.17
N SER A 221 -8.67 -2.31 7.37
CA SER A 221 -8.98 -2.78 8.72
C SER A 221 -8.61 -4.23 9.01
N ARG A 222 -8.00 -4.94 8.06
CA ARG A 222 -7.92 -6.42 8.10
C ARG A 222 -9.30 -7.07 8.26
N PHE A 223 -10.32 -6.47 7.65
CA PHE A 223 -11.72 -6.88 7.70
C PHE A 223 -12.40 -6.78 9.07
N ILE A 224 -11.77 -6.18 10.09
CA ILE A 224 -12.41 -5.99 11.40
C ILE A 224 -13.63 -5.07 11.23
N PRO A 225 -14.87 -5.55 11.51
CA PRO A 225 -16.09 -4.78 11.24
C PRO A 225 -16.23 -3.55 12.11
N SER A 226 -15.80 -3.61 13.37
CA SER A 226 -15.92 -2.51 14.34
C SER A 226 -14.66 -1.64 14.45
N ALA A 227 -13.77 -1.67 13.45
CA ALA A 227 -12.54 -0.88 13.45
C ALA A 227 -12.82 0.63 13.39
N ILE A 228 -12.12 1.40 14.22
CA ILE A 228 -12.19 2.87 14.24
C ILE A 228 -10.76 3.42 14.15
N SER A 229 -10.46 4.24 13.15
CA SER A 229 -9.14 4.89 13.06
C SER A 229 -9.02 6.09 14.00
N THR A 230 -7.80 6.60 14.16
CA THR A 230 -7.52 7.84 14.91
C THR A 230 -8.21 9.08 14.33
N SER A 231 -8.63 9.03 13.06
CA SER A 231 -9.40 10.09 12.40
C SER A 231 -10.90 9.78 12.36
N TYR A 232 -11.36 8.77 13.10
CA TYR A 232 -12.74 8.30 13.16
C TYR A 232 -13.30 7.76 11.84
N ALA A 233 -12.44 7.19 10.99
CA ALA A 233 -12.91 6.37 9.87
C ALA A 233 -13.48 5.05 10.40
N LEU A 234 -14.63 4.62 9.88
CA LEU A 234 -15.49 3.61 10.49
C LEU A 234 -15.54 2.30 9.70
N GLY A 235 -15.43 1.23 10.46
CA GLY A 235 -15.67 -0.15 10.09
C GLY A 235 -14.71 -0.74 9.08
N MET A 236 -15.08 -1.89 8.49
CA MET A 236 -14.12 -2.69 7.73
C MET A 236 -13.62 -2.03 6.42
N MET A 237 -14.34 -1.02 5.95
CA MET A 237 -14.00 -0.24 4.76
C MET A 237 -13.49 1.17 5.10
N GLN A 238 -13.37 1.50 6.39
CA GLN A 238 -12.86 2.77 6.91
C GLN A 238 -13.48 4.00 6.23
N PHE A 239 -14.81 4.09 6.24
CA PHE A 239 -15.49 5.27 5.72
C PHE A 239 -15.39 6.44 6.70
N MET A 240 -14.99 7.60 6.21
CA MET A 240 -15.10 8.84 6.97
C MET A 240 -16.58 9.23 7.14
N PRO A 241 -16.99 9.75 8.31
CA PRO A 241 -18.39 10.09 8.58
C PRO A 241 -19.04 11.00 7.52
N PHE A 242 -18.30 11.99 7.00
CA PHE A 242 -18.83 12.89 5.97
C PHE A 242 -19.15 12.16 4.66
N LEU A 243 -18.33 11.17 4.28
CA LEU A 243 -18.51 10.41 3.04
C LEU A 243 -19.66 9.41 3.17
N ALA A 244 -19.75 8.73 4.32
CA ALA A 244 -20.85 7.81 4.60
C ALA A 244 -22.21 8.53 4.54
N ASN A 245 -22.34 9.67 5.23
CA ASN A 245 -23.55 10.50 5.19
C ASN A 245 -23.90 11.01 3.79
N ASP A 246 -22.90 11.42 3.00
CA ASP A 246 -23.09 11.88 1.62
C ASP A 246 -23.56 10.75 0.68
N ILE A 247 -23.05 9.52 0.86
CA ILE A 247 -23.54 8.34 0.13
C ILE A 247 -24.97 8.00 0.55
N ALA A 248 -25.24 7.91 1.85
CA ALA A 248 -26.55 7.60 2.42
C ALA A 248 -27.63 8.55 1.86
N LYS A 249 -27.37 9.86 1.95
CA LYS A 249 -28.26 10.90 1.45
C LYS A 249 -28.50 10.79 -0.06
N ARG A 250 -27.46 10.62 -0.87
CA ARG A 250 -27.60 10.56 -2.34
C ARG A 250 -28.29 9.30 -2.84
N LYS A 251 -28.18 8.21 -2.09
CA LYS A 251 -28.78 6.91 -2.44
C LYS A 251 -30.13 6.66 -1.76
N GLY A 252 -30.59 7.57 -0.91
CA GLY A 252 -31.93 7.53 -0.32
C GLY A 252 -32.05 6.56 0.86
N PHE A 253 -30.98 6.35 1.64
CA PHE A 253 -31.06 5.61 2.91
C PHE A 253 -31.67 6.54 3.98
N ILE A 254 -32.93 6.27 4.35
CA ILE A 254 -33.75 7.18 5.17
C ILE A 254 -33.41 7.08 6.68
N ASP A 255 -32.99 5.89 7.14
CA ASP A 255 -32.70 5.60 8.55
C ASP A 255 -31.22 5.22 8.78
N PHE A 256 -30.31 5.82 8.02
CA PHE A 256 -28.88 5.53 8.13
C PHE A 256 -28.26 6.20 9.37
N ASP A 257 -27.55 5.42 10.18
CA ASP A 257 -26.63 5.90 11.22
C ASP A 257 -25.18 5.55 10.87
N LEU A 258 -24.22 6.30 11.40
CA LEU A 258 -22.80 6.00 11.25
C LEU A 258 -22.43 4.61 11.80
N GLU A 259 -23.10 4.14 12.85
CA GLU A 259 -22.88 2.80 13.41
C GLU A 259 -23.22 1.69 12.41
N ASP A 260 -24.07 1.94 11.41
CA ASP A 260 -24.34 0.98 10.35
C ASP A 260 -23.09 0.62 9.56
N MET A 261 -22.04 1.47 9.58
CA MET A 261 -20.75 1.15 8.96
C MET A 261 -20.01 -0.01 9.63
N PHE A 262 -20.40 -0.39 10.86
CA PHE A 262 -19.89 -1.60 11.50
C PHE A 262 -20.58 -2.87 11.00
N ASN A 263 -21.69 -2.75 10.27
CA ASN A 263 -22.34 -3.88 9.62
C ASN A 263 -21.61 -4.23 8.30
N PRO A 264 -21.07 -5.46 8.14
CA PRO A 264 -20.37 -5.86 6.91
C PRO A 264 -21.20 -5.73 5.63
N GLU A 265 -22.53 -5.93 5.69
CA GLU A 265 -23.39 -5.76 4.51
C GLU A 265 -23.42 -4.30 4.05
N THR A 266 -23.66 -3.36 4.97
CA THR A 266 -23.65 -1.93 4.70
C THR A 266 -22.27 -1.46 4.24
N ALA A 267 -21.21 -1.91 4.91
CA ALA A 267 -19.84 -1.52 4.60
C ALA A 267 -19.43 -1.92 3.17
N TYR A 268 -19.70 -3.16 2.77
CA TYR A 268 -19.44 -3.60 1.39
C TYR A 268 -20.33 -2.91 0.37
N LEU A 269 -21.61 -2.67 0.67
CA LEU A 269 -22.51 -1.94 -0.22
C LEU A 269 -22.02 -0.51 -0.46
N PHE A 270 -21.63 0.20 0.59
CA PHE A 270 -21.12 1.57 0.49
C PHE A 270 -19.78 1.61 -0.24
N ALA A 271 -18.90 0.63 -0.01
CA ALA A 271 -17.67 0.47 -0.78
C ALA A 271 -17.94 0.26 -2.26
N ASP A 272 -18.88 -0.62 -2.62
CA ASP A 272 -19.23 -0.89 -4.02
C ASP A 272 -19.73 0.38 -4.72
N ILE A 273 -20.62 1.14 -4.06
CA ILE A 273 -21.11 2.44 -4.54
C ILE A 273 -19.96 3.45 -4.71
N HIS A 274 -19.04 3.52 -3.75
CA HIS A 274 -17.93 4.46 -3.82
C HIS A 274 -16.94 4.07 -4.91
N LEU A 275 -16.67 2.77 -5.08
CA LEU A 275 -15.81 2.25 -6.12
C LEU A 275 -16.40 2.45 -7.52
N ASP A 276 -17.72 2.31 -7.71
CA ASP A 276 -18.39 2.71 -8.97
C ASP A 276 -18.07 4.15 -9.35
N TYR A 277 -18.11 5.06 -8.37
CA TYR A 277 -17.77 6.45 -8.59
C TYR A 277 -16.30 6.64 -8.95
N LEU A 278 -15.37 5.98 -8.26
CA LEU A 278 -13.94 6.11 -8.52
C LEU A 278 -13.56 5.49 -9.87
N GLU A 279 -14.06 4.29 -10.17
CA GLU A 279 -13.76 3.53 -11.39
C GLU A 279 -14.33 4.19 -12.64
N LYS A 280 -15.34 5.06 -12.51
CA LYS A 280 -15.80 5.91 -13.62
C LYS A 280 -14.70 6.84 -14.17
N TYR A 281 -13.73 7.23 -13.33
CA TYR A 281 -12.66 8.15 -13.71
C TYR A 281 -11.27 7.53 -13.70
N LEU A 282 -11.10 6.44 -12.96
CA LEU A 282 -9.83 5.77 -12.69
C LEU A 282 -9.99 4.28 -12.96
N HIS A 283 -9.57 3.81 -14.12
CA HIS A 283 -9.77 2.41 -14.54
C HIS A 283 -8.76 1.45 -13.92
N HIS A 284 -7.63 1.97 -13.43
CA HIS A 284 -6.56 1.14 -12.91
C HIS A 284 -6.63 1.00 -11.38
N PRO A 285 -6.54 -0.22 -10.81
CA PRO A 285 -6.72 -0.46 -9.38
C PRO A 285 -5.73 0.31 -8.49
N LEU A 286 -4.50 0.57 -8.95
CA LEU A 286 -3.55 1.41 -8.22
C LEU A 286 -4.05 2.85 -8.02
N PHE A 287 -4.67 3.44 -9.05
CA PHE A 287 -5.15 4.82 -8.99
C PHE A 287 -6.46 4.90 -8.22
N VAL A 288 -7.33 3.89 -8.34
CA VAL A 288 -8.49 3.75 -7.45
C VAL A 288 -8.05 3.69 -6.00
N ALA A 289 -7.01 2.91 -5.67
CA ALA A 289 -6.47 2.85 -4.32
C ALA A 289 -5.91 4.21 -3.83
N TYR A 290 -5.20 4.96 -4.68
CA TYR A 290 -4.77 6.32 -4.33
C TYR A 290 -5.96 7.25 -4.08
N ALA A 291 -7.03 7.13 -4.84
CA ALA A 291 -8.21 7.96 -4.70
C ALA A 291 -9.09 7.57 -3.51
N TYR A 292 -9.14 6.29 -3.15
CA TYR A 292 -9.83 5.80 -1.96
C TYR A 292 -9.19 6.37 -0.69
N ASN A 293 -7.85 6.29 -0.58
CA ASN A 293 -7.13 6.80 0.59
C ASN A 293 -6.95 8.33 0.59
N GLY A 294 -6.47 8.91 -0.52
CA GLY A 294 -6.08 10.32 -0.59
C GLY A 294 -7.11 11.24 -1.25
N GLY A 295 -8.21 10.69 -1.74
CA GLY A 295 -9.23 11.40 -2.51
C GLY A 295 -8.91 11.52 -4.01
N ILE A 296 -9.98 11.54 -4.81
CA ILE A 296 -9.88 11.63 -6.27
C ILE A 296 -9.23 12.94 -6.76
N GLY A 297 -9.43 14.04 -6.03
CA GLY A 297 -8.84 15.34 -6.38
C GLY A 297 -7.31 15.37 -6.25
N PHE A 298 -6.78 14.71 -5.21
CA PHE A 298 -5.34 14.47 -5.06
C PHE A 298 -4.82 13.60 -6.22
N THR A 299 -5.49 12.48 -6.47
CA THR A 299 -5.09 11.53 -7.53
C THR A 299 -5.10 12.19 -8.91
N LYS A 300 -6.09 13.02 -9.22
CA LYS A 300 -6.13 13.83 -10.44
C LYS A 300 -4.90 14.73 -10.58
N ARG A 301 -4.55 15.49 -9.52
CA ARG A 301 -3.36 16.35 -9.53
C ARG A 301 -2.07 15.55 -9.68
N LEU A 302 -1.99 14.39 -9.03
CA LEU A 302 -0.87 13.46 -9.13
C LEU A 302 -0.66 13.00 -10.58
N LEU A 303 -1.72 12.56 -11.26
CA LEU A 303 -1.65 12.09 -12.64
C LEU A 303 -1.32 13.23 -13.62
N LEU A 304 -1.86 14.43 -13.39
CA LEU A 304 -1.53 15.62 -14.19
C LEU A 304 -0.15 16.20 -13.89
N SER A 305 0.55 15.74 -12.85
CA SER A 305 1.89 16.24 -12.51
C SER A 305 2.99 15.79 -13.47
N GLY A 306 2.72 14.85 -14.37
CA GLY A 306 3.73 14.26 -15.26
C GLY A 306 4.33 12.95 -14.75
N LEU A 307 3.81 12.39 -13.65
CA LEU A 307 4.07 11.01 -13.26
C LEU A 307 3.28 10.03 -14.15
N PHE A 308 3.72 8.77 -14.12
CA PHE A 308 3.18 7.64 -14.85
C PHE A 308 3.19 7.86 -16.38
N GLN A 309 4.27 8.45 -16.88
CA GLN A 309 4.55 8.57 -18.32
C GLN A 309 5.49 7.44 -18.76
N LYS A 310 5.69 7.26 -20.07
CA LYS A 310 6.69 6.29 -20.57
C LYS A 310 8.11 6.73 -20.19
N GLY A 311 8.92 5.79 -19.74
CA GLY A 311 10.31 6.05 -19.37
C GLY A 311 11.04 4.76 -18.97
N ARG A 312 12.37 4.83 -18.90
CA ARG A 312 13.24 3.65 -18.69
C ARG A 312 12.88 2.81 -17.46
N TYR A 313 12.47 3.46 -16.38
CA TYR A 313 12.15 2.82 -15.10
C TYR A 313 10.66 2.95 -14.73
N GLU A 314 9.83 3.30 -15.70
CA GLU A 314 8.39 3.47 -15.48
C GLU A 314 7.66 2.13 -15.61
N PRO A 315 6.56 1.92 -14.86
CA PRO A 315 5.89 2.84 -13.93
C PRO A 315 6.51 2.91 -12.52
N TYR A 316 7.55 2.10 -12.26
CA TYR A 316 8.08 1.90 -10.90
C TYR A 316 8.64 3.19 -10.30
N MET A 317 9.30 4.01 -11.12
CA MET A 317 9.79 5.34 -10.70
C MET A 317 8.62 6.20 -10.21
N SER A 318 7.55 6.32 -10.98
CA SER A 318 6.38 7.09 -10.58
C SER A 318 5.72 6.59 -9.30
N MET A 319 5.69 5.26 -9.10
CA MET A 319 5.21 4.68 -7.85
C MET A 319 6.07 5.05 -6.63
N GLU A 320 7.35 5.37 -6.80
CA GLU A 320 8.22 5.88 -5.71
C GLU A 320 8.10 7.40 -5.49
N LEU A 321 7.73 8.14 -6.55
CA LEU A 321 7.71 9.59 -6.55
C LEU A 321 6.36 10.22 -6.16
N VAL A 322 5.33 9.41 -5.89
CA VAL A 322 4.08 9.88 -5.28
C VAL A 322 4.39 10.62 -3.98
N GLY A 323 4.23 11.95 -3.94
CA GLY A 323 4.76 12.79 -2.85
C GLY A 323 4.14 12.57 -1.47
N TYR A 324 2.90 12.07 -1.41
CA TYR A 324 2.20 11.75 -0.16
C TYR A 324 2.57 10.33 0.28
N ASP A 325 3.24 10.22 1.44
CA ASP A 325 3.82 8.96 1.92
C ASP A 325 2.76 7.89 2.20
N GLU A 326 1.66 8.32 2.81
CA GLU A 326 0.54 7.45 3.15
C GLU A 326 -0.04 6.83 1.88
N SER A 327 -0.52 7.66 0.94
CA SER A 327 -1.10 7.17 -0.31
C SER A 327 -0.10 6.36 -1.15
N ARG A 328 1.18 6.75 -1.18
CA ARG A 328 2.24 5.99 -1.87
C ARG A 328 2.37 4.58 -1.33
N ARG A 329 2.43 4.43 0.00
CA ARG A 329 2.52 3.12 0.67
C ARG A 329 1.21 2.34 0.53
N TYR A 330 0.08 3.01 0.71
CA TYR A 330 -1.25 2.44 0.60
C TYR A 330 -1.48 1.81 -0.77
N GLY A 331 -1.27 2.55 -1.85
CA GLY A 331 -1.52 2.03 -3.20
C GLY A 331 -0.66 0.81 -3.54
N LYS A 332 0.60 0.76 -3.08
CA LYS A 332 1.46 -0.42 -3.27
C LYS A 332 0.93 -1.65 -2.52
N LYS A 333 0.46 -1.47 -1.29
CA LYS A 333 -0.11 -2.56 -0.48
C LYS A 333 -1.44 -3.04 -1.06
N VAL A 334 -2.33 -2.12 -1.44
CA VAL A 334 -3.61 -2.47 -2.09
C VAL A 334 -3.36 -3.17 -3.42
N LEU A 335 -2.44 -2.70 -4.25
CA LEU A 335 -2.14 -3.37 -5.53
C LEU A 335 -1.58 -4.78 -5.33
N ALA A 336 -0.71 -4.98 -4.33
CA ALA A 336 -0.23 -6.30 -3.96
C ALA A 336 -1.37 -7.20 -3.48
N ASN A 337 -2.24 -6.70 -2.59
CA ASN A 337 -3.42 -7.42 -2.11
C ASN A 337 -4.35 -7.79 -3.26
N TYR A 338 -4.60 -6.85 -4.18
CA TYR A 338 -5.46 -7.04 -5.34
C TYR A 338 -4.95 -8.16 -6.25
N ILE A 339 -3.65 -8.16 -6.57
CA ILE A 339 -3.03 -9.24 -7.36
C ILE A 339 -3.21 -10.59 -6.67
N ILE A 340 -3.05 -10.64 -5.34
CA ILE A 340 -3.21 -11.87 -4.56
C ILE A 340 -4.67 -12.33 -4.55
N TYR A 341 -5.63 -11.44 -4.28
CA TYR A 341 -7.05 -11.78 -4.28
C TYR A 341 -7.55 -12.21 -5.64
N ARG A 342 -7.08 -11.62 -6.74
CA ARG A 342 -7.38 -12.11 -8.10
C ARG A 342 -6.93 -13.56 -8.27
N ARG A 343 -5.71 -13.91 -7.83
CA ARG A 343 -5.21 -15.30 -7.86
C ARG A 343 -6.02 -16.24 -6.97
N ILE A 344 -6.39 -15.80 -5.76
CA ILE A 344 -7.23 -16.58 -4.82
C ILE A 344 -8.60 -16.87 -5.43
N LEU A 345 -9.17 -15.89 -6.13
CA LEU A 345 -10.44 -16.01 -6.87
C LEU A 345 -10.27 -16.72 -8.23
N GLN A 346 -9.17 -17.45 -8.42
CA GLN A 346 -8.85 -18.26 -9.61
C GLN A 346 -8.79 -17.48 -10.92
N ASP A 347 -8.43 -16.20 -10.85
CA ASP A 347 -8.28 -15.32 -12.00
C ASP A 347 -6.80 -15.06 -12.30
N GLN A 348 -6.41 -15.37 -13.54
CA GLN A 348 -5.05 -15.21 -14.01
C GLN A 348 -4.81 -13.76 -14.45
N VAL A 349 -4.45 -12.91 -13.49
CA VAL A 349 -3.98 -11.56 -13.79
C VAL A 349 -2.54 -11.60 -14.29
N SER A 350 -2.33 -11.11 -15.51
CA SER A 350 -1.00 -10.83 -16.01
C SER A 350 -0.38 -9.68 -15.21
N LEU A 351 0.70 -9.96 -14.49
CA LEU A 351 1.48 -8.92 -13.82
C LEU A 351 1.95 -7.88 -14.84
N THR A 352 2.42 -8.34 -15.99
CA THR A 352 2.89 -7.49 -17.08
C THR A 352 1.84 -6.46 -17.48
N SER A 353 0.59 -6.88 -17.73
CA SER A 353 -0.46 -5.92 -18.11
C SER A 353 -0.77 -4.92 -16.98
N VAL A 354 -0.84 -5.38 -15.73
CA VAL A 354 -1.09 -4.49 -14.57
C VAL A 354 -0.05 -3.37 -14.47
N PHE A 355 1.22 -3.63 -14.77
CA PHE A 355 2.24 -2.59 -14.67
C PHE A 355 2.44 -1.82 -15.99
N GLU A 356 2.37 -2.47 -17.15
CA GLU A 356 2.52 -1.77 -18.43
C GLU A 356 1.40 -0.74 -18.65
N ASP A 357 0.17 -1.08 -18.24
CA ASP A 357 -0.99 -0.22 -18.40
C ASP A 357 -0.85 1.09 -17.63
N LEU A 358 -0.13 1.12 -16.49
CA LEU A 358 0.08 2.33 -15.69
C LEU A 358 0.68 3.51 -16.47
N THR A 359 1.50 3.22 -17.49
CA THR A 359 2.12 4.23 -18.35
C THR A 359 1.28 4.61 -19.58
N ASN A 360 0.10 4.00 -19.73
CA ASN A 360 -0.87 4.28 -20.78
C ASN A 360 -2.11 4.97 -20.19
N PRO A 361 -2.22 6.31 -20.29
CA PRO A 361 -3.38 7.07 -19.84
C PRO A 361 -4.73 6.49 -20.27
N GLN A 362 -4.85 6.04 -21.53
CA GLN A 362 -6.11 5.53 -22.08
C GLN A 362 -6.65 4.29 -21.35
N LYS A 363 -5.77 3.53 -20.69
CA LYS A 363 -6.13 2.32 -19.95
C LYS A 363 -6.35 2.55 -18.46
N THR A 364 -6.11 3.77 -17.97
CA THR A 364 -5.92 3.98 -16.53
C THR A 364 -6.76 5.10 -15.94
N ASP A 365 -7.08 6.15 -16.71
CA ASP A 365 -7.87 7.27 -16.21
C ASP A 365 -8.49 8.13 -17.31
N GLU A 366 -9.50 8.91 -16.92
CA GLU A 366 -10.19 9.90 -17.76
C GLU A 366 -9.59 11.32 -17.64
N PHE A 367 -8.54 11.51 -16.84
CA PHE A 367 -8.00 12.86 -16.55
C PHE A 367 -6.90 13.27 -17.52
N ARG A 368 -6.01 12.36 -17.85
CA ARG A 368 -4.91 12.58 -18.78
C ARG A 368 -5.46 12.44 -20.20
N LYS A 369 -5.39 13.54 -20.97
CA LYS A 369 -5.93 13.62 -22.33
C LYS A 369 -5.44 12.46 -23.20
N LYS A 370 -6.32 11.99 -24.09
CA LYS A 370 -5.95 11.09 -25.19
C LYS A 370 -4.86 11.79 -26.01
N PRO A 371 -3.69 11.16 -26.23
CA PRO A 371 -2.63 11.72 -27.07
C PRO A 371 -3.12 12.00 -28.49
#